data_AF-A0A1G6E9S0-F1
#
_entry.id   AF-A0A1G6E9S0-F1
#
_cell.length_a   1.000
_cell.length_b   1.000
_cell.length_c   1.000
_cell.angle_alpha   90.00
_cell.angle_beta   90.00
_cell.angle_gamma   90.00
#
_symmetry.space_group_name_H-M   'P 1'
#
loop_
_entity.id
_entity.type
_entity.pdbx_description
1 polymer ?
#
loop_
_entity_poly.entity_id
_entity_poly.type
_entity_poly.pdbx_seq_one_letter_code
_entity_poly.pdbx_strand_id
1 'polypeptide(L)' 'MKKTVKLTIPPQYTDRLKAAAKAEGVSAAVIVERAIKTLMTKRRDKNG' A
#
# COMPACT_ATOMS: atom_id res chain seq x y z
N MET A 1 13.79 13.34 3.33
CA MET A 1 13.06 13.73 2.10
C MET A 1 12.04 12.65 1.75
N LYS A 2 10.77 13.00 1.51
CA LYS A 2 9.77 12.05 1.00
C LYS A 2 10.04 11.82 -0.50
N LYS A 3 10.22 10.55 -0.91
CA LYS A 3 10.36 10.19 -2.33
C LYS A 3 8.97 9.90 -2.89
N THR A 4 8.58 10.62 -3.94
CA THR A 4 7.32 10.39 -4.65
C THR A 4 7.55 9.38 -5.77
N VAL A 5 6.71 8.35 -5.84
CA VAL A 5 6.74 7.33 -6.89
C VAL A 5 5.38 7.27 -7.57
N LYS A 6 5.38 7.10 -8.91
CA LYS A 6 4.17 6.84 -9.68
C LYS A 6 3.98 5.33 -9.80
N LEU A 7 2.80 4.85 -9.42
CA LEU A 7 2.43 3.44 -9.51
C LEU A 7 1.22 3.30 -10.44
N THR A 8 1.34 2.41 -11.42
CA THR A 8 0.19 1.99 -12.24
C THR A 8 -0.42 0.76 -11.60
N ILE A 9 -1.66 0.88 -11.13
CA ILE A 9 -2.39 -0.21 -10.48
C ILE A 9 -3.55 -0.62 -11.41
N PRO A 10 -3.73 -1.92 -11.69
CA PRO A 10 -4.86 -2.38 -12.50
C PRO A 10 -6.21 -1.93 -11.90
N PRO A 11 -7.22 -1.62 -12.73
CA PRO A 11 -8.49 -1.03 -12.26
C PRO A 11 -9.17 -1.86 -11.16
N GLN A 12 -9.18 -3.19 -11.31
CA GLN A 12 -9.76 -4.13 -10.35
C GLN A 12 -9.23 -3.99 -8.91
N TYR A 13 -7.97 -3.57 -8.73
CA TYR A 13 -7.38 -3.36 -7.41
C TYR A 13 -7.55 -1.92 -6.94
N THR A 14 -7.71 -0.98 -7.86
CA THR A 14 -7.90 0.44 -7.56
C THR A 14 -9.24 0.68 -6.86
N ASP A 15 -10.30 0.00 -7.28
CA ASP A 15 -11.62 0.13 -6.64
C ASP A 15 -11.62 -0.44 -5.23
N ARG A 16 -10.99 -1.61 -5.04
CA ARG A 16 -10.81 -2.21 -3.72
C ARG A 16 -9.95 -1.32 -2.80
N LEU A 17 -8.91 -0.70 -3.35
CA LEU A 17 -8.04 0.23 -2.63
C LEU A 17 -8.80 1.49 -2.19
N LYS A 18 -9.61 2.07 -3.08
CA LYS A 18 -10.44 3.24 -2.77
C LYS A 18 -11.49 2.91 -1.71
N ALA A 19 -12.13 1.75 -1.81
CA ALA A 19 -13.11 1.29 -0.82
C ALA A 19 -12.47 1.10 0.56
N ALA A 20 -11.30 0.45 0.63
CA ALA A 20 -10.56 0.28 1.88
C ALA A 20 -10.12 1.62 2.48
N ALA A 21 -9.57 2.51 1.66
CA ALA A 21 -9.17 3.85 2.08
C ALA A 21 -10.35 4.65 2.66
N LYS A 22 -11.52 4.59 2.01
CA LYS A 22 -12.75 5.23 2.49
C LYS A 22 -13.24 4.63 3.81
N ALA A 23 -13.22 3.30 3.95
CA ALA A 23 -13.65 2.61 5.16
C ALA A 23 -12.76 2.95 6.37
N GLU A 24 -11.46 3.12 6.15
CA GLU A 24 -10.49 3.49 7.19
C GLU A 24 -10.37 5.01 7.42
N GLY A 25 -11.03 5.84 6.60
CA GLY A 25 -10.92 7.31 6.67
C GLY A 25 -9.53 7.86 6.33
N VAL A 26 -8.74 7.12 5.54
CA VAL A 26 -7.37 7.49 5.15
C VAL A 26 -7.23 7.60 3.63
N SER A 27 -6.08 8.09 3.16
CA SER A 27 -5.80 8.10 1.72
C SER A 27 -5.35 6.73 1.21
N ALA A 28 -5.64 6.46 -0.07
CA ALA A 28 -5.18 5.25 -0.74
C ALA A 28 -3.64 5.06 -0.67
N ALA A 29 -2.89 6.16 -0.66
CA ALA A 29 -1.42 6.13 -0.52
C ALA A 29 -0.98 5.55 0.84
N VAL A 30 -1.69 5.86 1.93
CA VAL A 30 -1.38 5.33 3.27
C VAL A 30 -1.63 3.82 3.32
N ILE A 31 -2.69 3.34 2.67
CA ILE A 31 -2.97 1.90 2.57
C ILE A 31 -1.84 1.18 1.81
N VAL A 32 -1.41 1.74 0.68
CA VAL A 32 -0.30 1.20 -0.11
C VAL A 32 1.01 1.20 0.68
N GLU A 33 1.32 2.29 1.38
CA GLU A 33 2.52 2.40 2.22
C GLU A 33 2.55 1.32 3.32
N ARG A 34 1.42 1.12 4.01
CA ARG A 34 1.27 0.07 5.03
C ARG A 34 1.49 -1.32 4.42
N ALA A 35 0.86 -1.61 3.28
CA ALA A 35 0.99 -2.89 2.60
C ALA A 35 2.45 -3.19 2.20
N ILE A 36 3.16 -2.19 1.65
CA ILE A 36 4.58 -2.31 1.30
C ILE A 36 5.43 -2.57 2.55
N LYS A 37 5.19 -1.81 3.63
CA LYS A 37 5.92 -1.96 4.90
C LYS A 37 5.74 -3.36 5.48
N THR A 38 4.51 -3.87 5.51
CA THR A 38 4.21 -5.24 5.97
C THR A 38 4.93 -6.29 5.13
N LEU A 39 4.94 -6.15 3.80
CA LEU A 39 5.65 -7.07 2.91
C LEU A 39 7.17 -7.05 3.16
N MET A 40 7.77 -5.87 3.32
CA MET A 40 9.20 -5.72 3.58
C MET A 40 9.60 -6.34 4.93
N THR A 41 8.82 -6.11 5.99
CA THR A 41 9.07 -6.72 7.30
C THR A 41 9.00 -8.24 7.24
N LYS A 42 7.96 -8.80 6.59
CA LYS A 42 7.82 -10.25 6.43
C LYS A 42 8.97 -10.89 5.63
N ARG A 43 9.51 -10.18 4.62
CA ARG A 43 10.67 -10.67 3.87
C ARG A 43 11.96 -10.67 4.69
N ARG A 44 12.13 -9.70 5.59
CA ARG A 44 13.33 -9.63 6.44
C ARG A 44 13.38 -10.76 7.47
N ASP A 45 12.23 -11.12 8.03
CA ASP A 45 12.09 -12.21 9.00
C ASP A 45 12.34 -13.60 8.40
N LYS A 46 11.98 -13.81 7.13
CA LYS A 46 12.17 -15.10 6.43
C LYS A 46 13.60 -15.38 5.92
N ASN A 47 14.50 -14.38 5.97
CA ASN A 47 15.87 -14.48 5.47
C ASN A 47 16.92 -14.30 6.60
N GLY A 48 16.49 -14.35 7.86
CA GLY A 48 17.34 -14.34 9.05
C GLY A 48 17.65 -15.74 9.56
#